data_AF-A0A0D0BYG2-F1
#
_entry.id   AF-A0A0D0BYG2-F1
#
_cell.length_a   1.000
_cell.length_b   1.000
_cell.length_c   1.000
_cell.angle_alpha   90.00
_cell.angle_beta   90.00
_cell.angle_gamma   90.00
#
_symmetry.space_group_name_H-M   'P 1'
#
loop_
_entity.id
_entity.type
_entity.pdbx_description
1 polymer ?
#
loop_
_entity_poly.entity_id
_entity_poly.type
_entity_poly.pdbx_seq_one_letter_code
_entity_poly.pdbx_strand_id
1 'polypeptide(L)'
;ISSFLTRSSCSLRTMCLIGVVLSDEDVITLLKQCSTLQDLRIEEPSPSHAIVTRHFLESLHSSKRNVQTTFPPLVQSLHTLSLKVKAADFDSSVFIDVISSRWAPEKEQQISLEVACLRSVELHLSKKVDKAL
;
A
#
# COMPACT_ATOMS: atom_id res chain seq x y z
N ILE A 1 -1.62 14.46 -11.99
CA ILE A 1 -2.65 13.57 -11.40
C ILE A 1 -3.19 14.17 -10.10
N SER A 2 -2.33 14.65 -9.20
CA SER A 2 -2.75 15.28 -7.95
C SER A 2 -3.72 16.46 -8.13
N SER A 3 -3.41 17.38 -9.05
CA SER A 3 -4.27 18.52 -9.40
C SER A 3 -5.67 18.12 -9.91
N PHE A 4 -5.79 16.94 -10.52
CA PHE A 4 -7.06 16.41 -10.99
C PHE A 4 -7.91 15.88 -9.83
N LEU A 5 -7.31 15.07 -8.94
CA LEU A 5 -8.00 14.50 -7.80
C LEU A 5 -8.57 15.58 -6.88
N THR A 6 -7.75 16.58 -6.53
CA THR A 6 -8.19 17.70 -5.68
C THR A 6 -9.36 18.48 -6.30
N ARG A 7 -9.34 18.72 -7.62
CA ARG A 7 -10.40 19.47 -8.33
C ARG A 7 -11.68 18.70 -8.52
N SER A 8 -11.59 17.37 -8.60
CA SER A 8 -12.74 16.51 -8.92
C SER A 8 -13.66 16.23 -7.73
N SER A 9 -13.23 16.52 -6.49
CA SER A 9 -13.89 16.07 -5.25
C SER A 9 -14.24 14.57 -5.26
N CYS A 10 -13.51 13.78 -6.06
CA CYS A 10 -13.81 12.37 -6.30
C CYS A 10 -13.34 11.54 -5.11
N SER A 11 -14.24 10.74 -4.54
CA SER A 11 -13.90 9.70 -3.57
C SER A 11 -13.41 8.46 -4.31
N LEU A 12 -12.13 8.45 -4.69
CA LEU A 12 -11.53 7.30 -5.35
C LEU A 12 -11.50 6.12 -4.38
N ARG A 13 -12.17 5.02 -4.75
CA ARG A 13 -12.20 3.77 -3.98
C ARG A 13 -11.25 2.71 -4.52
N THR A 14 -10.98 2.74 -5.82
CA THR A 14 -10.16 1.74 -6.49
C THR A 14 -9.08 2.42 -7.32
N MET A 15 -7.84 1.97 -7.19
CA MET A 15 -6.69 2.46 -7.94
C MET A 15 -5.88 1.28 -8.45
N CYS A 16 -5.62 1.29 -9.76
CA CYS A 16 -4.77 0.31 -10.43
C CYS A 16 -3.64 1.03 -11.15
N LEU A 17 -2.41 0.76 -10.75
CA LEU A 17 -1.19 1.25 -11.38
C LEU A 17 -0.49 0.07 -12.06
N ILE A 18 -0.75 -0.12 -13.36
CA ILE A 18 -0.24 -1.28 -14.11
C ILE A 18 0.74 -0.79 -15.18
N GLY A 19 2.00 -1.17 -15.05
CA GLY A 19 3.03 -0.84 -16.03
C GLY A 19 3.33 0.65 -16.16
N VAL A 20 2.96 1.46 -15.16
CA VAL A 20 3.24 2.90 -15.13
C VAL A 20 4.64 3.11 -14.57
N VAL A 21 5.42 4.00 -15.19
CA VAL A 21 6.74 4.39 -14.70
C VAL A 21 6.56 5.56 -13.72
N LEU A 22 6.50 5.23 -12.43
CA LEU A 22 6.44 6.19 -11.31
C LEU A 22 7.50 5.82 -10.28
N SER A 23 8.00 6.82 -9.54
CA SER A 23 8.75 6.55 -8.32
C SER A 23 7.80 6.13 -7.19
N ASP A 24 8.35 5.49 -6.15
CA ASP A 24 7.60 5.24 -4.92
C ASP A 24 7.07 6.53 -4.28
N GLU A 25 7.88 7.60 -4.26
CA GLU A 25 7.49 8.92 -3.76
C GLU A 25 6.29 9.53 -4.51
N ASP A 26 6.23 9.38 -5.84
CA ASP A 26 5.09 9.83 -6.64
C ASP A 26 3.82 9.07 -6.25
N VAL A 27 3.94 7.75 -6.04
CA VAL A 27 2.82 6.90 -5.63
C VAL A 27 2.38 7.24 -4.21
N ILE A 28 3.30 7.44 -3.27
CA ILE A 28 2.98 7.86 -1.90
C ILE A 28 2.25 9.21 -1.91
N THR A 29 2.75 10.17 -2.68
CA THR A 29 2.13 11.50 -2.83
C THR A 29 0.72 11.39 -3.40
N LEU A 30 0.50 10.51 -4.36
CA LEU A 30 -0.81 10.22 -4.92
C LEU A 30 -1.75 9.59 -3.87
N LEU A 31 -1.28 8.59 -3.14
CA LEU A 31 -2.06 7.88 -2.12
C LEU A 31 -2.43 8.78 -0.93
N LYS A 32 -1.60 9.78 -0.59
CA LYS A 32 -1.92 10.78 0.45
C LYS A 32 -3.20 11.57 0.13
N GLN A 33 -3.55 11.67 -1.15
CA GLN A 33 -4.76 12.37 -1.60
C GLN A 33 -5.98 11.43 -1.72
N CYS A 34 -5.79 10.13 -1.56
CA CYS A 34 -6.81 9.10 -1.77
C CYS A 34 -7.21 8.45 -0.44
N SER A 35 -7.65 9.24 0.53
CA SER A 35 -7.98 8.74 1.88
C SER A 35 -9.12 7.72 1.91
N THR A 36 -10.01 7.75 0.90
CA THR A 36 -11.15 6.83 0.74
C THR A 36 -10.82 5.55 -0.02
N LEU A 37 -9.56 5.35 -0.40
CA LEU A 37 -9.16 4.20 -1.22
C LEU A 37 -9.39 2.90 -0.44
N GLN A 38 -10.06 1.96 -1.08
CA GLN A 38 -10.41 0.64 -0.57
C GLN A 38 -9.61 -0.46 -1.26
N ASP A 39 -9.33 -0.30 -2.56
CA ASP A 39 -8.63 -1.30 -3.37
C ASP A 39 -7.42 -0.66 -4.07
N LEU A 40 -6.24 -1.20 -3.79
CA LEU A 40 -4.99 -0.79 -4.41
C LEU A 40 -4.35 -1.97 -5.15
N ARG A 41 -4.10 -1.79 -6.44
CA ARG A 41 -3.31 -2.72 -7.26
C ARG A 41 -2.11 -2.02 -7.87
N ILE A 42 -0.93 -2.58 -7.69
CA ILE A 42 0.31 -2.09 -8.30
C ILE A 42 0.99 -3.25 -9.02
N GLU A 43 1.28 -3.05 -10.30
CA GLU A 43 2.11 -3.95 -11.10
C GLU A 43 3.31 -3.20 -11.65
N GLU A 44 4.51 -3.58 -11.19
CA GLU A 44 5.73 -2.92 -11.61
C GLU A 44 5.98 -3.13 -13.11
N PRO A 45 6.35 -2.05 -13.85
CA PRO A 45 6.66 -2.16 -15.27
C PRO A 45 7.90 -3.04 -15.50
N SER A 46 8.95 -2.87 -14.69
CA SER A 46 10.23 -3.55 -14.85
C SER A 46 11.03 -3.53 -13.54
N PRO A 47 12.00 -4.45 -13.34
CA PRO A 47 12.87 -4.43 -12.16
C PRO A 47 13.65 -3.12 -11.95
N SER A 48 13.97 -2.37 -13.01
CA SER A 48 14.69 -1.09 -12.94
C SER A 48 13.80 0.11 -12.57
N HIS A 49 12.50 -0.09 -12.47
CA HIS A 49 11.51 0.94 -12.15
C HIS A 49 10.59 0.38 -11.05
N ALA A 50 11.21 0.03 -9.93
CA ALA A 50 10.52 -0.52 -8.77
C ALA A 50 9.69 0.57 -8.10
N ILE A 51 8.41 0.26 -7.87
CA ILE A 51 7.47 1.10 -7.11
C ILE A 51 7.34 0.54 -5.70
N VAL A 52 7.38 -0.79 -5.56
CA VAL A 52 7.18 -1.50 -4.30
C VAL A 52 8.50 -1.59 -3.55
N THR A 53 9.01 -0.44 -3.13
CA THR A 53 10.22 -0.31 -2.33
C THR A 53 9.92 -0.53 -0.85
N ARG A 54 10.97 -0.68 -0.03
CA ARG A 54 10.85 -0.67 1.42
C ARG A 54 10.18 0.62 1.92
N HIS A 55 10.54 1.78 1.35
CA HIS A 55 9.97 3.07 1.71
C HIS A 55 8.46 3.12 1.42
N PHE A 56 8.04 2.64 0.25
CA PHE A 56 6.64 2.47 -0.08
C PHE A 56 5.91 1.57 0.93
N LEU A 57 6.45 0.40 1.24
CA LEU A 57 5.82 -0.53 2.18
C LEU A 57 5.69 0.09 3.58
N GLU A 58 6.74 0.69 4.11
CA GLU A 58 6.71 1.34 5.42
C GLU A 58 5.69 2.50 5.48
N SER A 59 5.47 3.21 4.36
CA SER A 59 4.44 4.25 4.28
C SER A 59 3.01 3.70 4.41
N LEU A 60 2.81 2.42 4.10
CA LEU A 60 1.56 1.71 4.31
C LEU A 60 1.43 1.16 5.73
N HIS A 61 2.37 1.31 6.65
CA HIS A 61 2.19 0.78 8.01
C HIS A 61 1.10 1.55 8.78
N SER A 62 0.22 0.87 9.54
CA SER A 62 -0.90 1.52 10.25
C SER A 62 -0.47 2.33 11.48
N SER A 63 0.57 1.88 12.18
CA SER A 63 1.00 2.46 13.47
C SER A 63 2.27 3.30 13.41
N LYS A 64 3.00 3.32 12.28
CA LYS A 64 4.16 4.19 12.11
C LYS A 64 3.67 5.60 11.79
N ARG A 65 3.17 6.30 12.81
CA ARG A 65 3.26 7.76 12.82
C ARG A 65 4.75 8.06 12.81
N ASN A 66 5.29 8.50 11.68
CA ASN A 66 6.63 9.08 11.71
C ASN A 66 6.59 10.16 12.79
N VAL A 67 7.52 10.12 13.74
CA VAL A 67 7.56 11.00 14.93
C VAL A 67 7.57 12.49 14.53
N GLN A 68 7.83 12.78 13.26
CA GLN A 68 7.85 14.12 12.64
C GLN A 68 6.58 14.49 11.86
N THR A 69 5.62 13.58 11.67
CA THR A 69 4.42 13.84 10.86
C THR A 69 3.14 13.51 11.63
N THR A 70 2.33 14.54 11.86
CA THR A 70 0.97 14.46 12.43
C THR A 70 -0.07 13.88 11.47
N PHE A 71 0.35 13.36 10.31
CA PHE A 71 -0.56 12.90 9.27
C PHE A 71 -1.12 11.51 9.58
N PRO A 72 -2.40 11.25 9.24
CA PRO A 72 -2.99 9.94 9.41
C PRO A 72 -2.26 8.90 8.55
N PRO A 73 -2.36 7.60 8.90
CA PRO A 73 -1.82 6.52 8.10
C PRO A 73 -2.29 6.59 6.64
N LEU A 74 -1.39 6.27 5.70
CA LEU A 74 -1.71 6.28 4.27
C LEU A 74 -2.87 5.33 4.00
N VAL A 75 -3.82 5.71 3.13
CA VAL A 75 -4.94 4.86 2.70
C VAL A 75 -5.64 4.14 3.86
N GLN A 76 -6.13 4.92 4.83
CA GLN A 76 -6.78 4.40 6.04
C GLN A 76 -7.97 3.48 5.75
N SER A 77 -8.63 3.59 4.60
CA SER A 77 -9.79 2.75 4.23
C SER A 77 -9.44 1.51 3.42
N LEU A 78 -8.16 1.14 3.32
CA LEU A 78 -7.70 0.06 2.45
C LEU A 78 -8.16 -1.32 2.95
N HIS A 79 -8.85 -2.05 2.08
CA HIS A 79 -9.31 -3.42 2.29
C HIS A 79 -8.59 -4.44 1.42
N THR A 80 -8.20 -4.04 0.21
CA THR A 80 -7.57 -4.94 -0.76
C THR A 80 -6.23 -4.37 -1.21
N LEU A 81 -5.18 -5.19 -1.11
CA LEU A 81 -3.84 -4.86 -1.58
C LEU A 81 -3.34 -5.95 -2.52
N SER A 82 -3.08 -5.60 -3.79
CA SER A 82 -2.51 -6.51 -4.78
C SER A 82 -1.21 -5.93 -5.32
N LEU A 83 -0.10 -6.62 -5.08
CA LEU A 83 1.24 -6.20 -5.48
C LEU A 83 1.86 -7.25 -6.39
N LYS A 84 2.28 -6.82 -7.59
CA LYS A 84 3.06 -7.63 -8.52
C LYS A 84 4.43 -7.01 -8.69
N VAL A 85 5.39 -7.63 -8.01
CA VAL A 85 6.75 -7.13 -7.84
C VAL A 85 7.67 -7.85 -8.81
N LYS A 86 8.47 -7.06 -9.52
CA LYS A 86 9.52 -7.51 -10.43
C LYS A 86 10.91 -7.30 -9.86
N ALA A 87 11.05 -6.41 -8.87
CA ALA A 87 12.29 -6.21 -8.13
C ALA A 87 12.79 -7.51 -7.46
N ALA A 88 14.10 -7.69 -7.43
CA ALA A 88 14.76 -8.90 -6.97
C ALA A 88 14.99 -8.94 -5.45
N ASP A 89 14.95 -7.78 -4.82
CA ASP A 89 15.32 -7.43 -3.45
C ASP A 89 14.09 -7.06 -2.59
N PHE A 90 12.93 -7.62 -2.94
CA PHE A 90 11.69 -7.41 -2.18
C PHE A 90 11.86 -7.79 -0.70
N ASP A 91 11.61 -6.82 0.18
CA ASP A 91 11.71 -6.99 1.63
C ASP A 91 10.42 -7.63 2.19
N SER A 92 10.37 -8.95 2.18
CA SER A 92 9.23 -9.72 2.68
C SER A 92 8.96 -9.50 4.17
N SER A 93 9.99 -9.18 4.96
CA SER A 93 9.84 -8.95 6.40
C SER A 93 9.04 -7.69 6.68
N VAL A 94 9.36 -6.60 5.96
CA VAL A 94 8.63 -5.33 6.06
C VAL A 94 7.21 -5.48 5.51
N PHE A 95 7.04 -6.24 4.43
CA PHE A 95 5.71 -6.53 3.91
C PHE A 95 4.83 -7.24 4.95
N ILE A 96 5.33 -8.31 5.59
CA ILE A 96 4.58 -9.04 6.62
C ILE A 96 4.25 -8.14 7.82
N ASP A 97 5.19 -7.31 8.26
CA ASP A 97 4.99 -6.32 9.33
C ASP A 97 3.83 -5.37 8.99
N VAL A 98 3.82 -4.83 7.76
CA VAL A 98 2.76 -3.94 7.25
C VAL A 98 1.41 -4.64 7.20
N ILE A 99 1.33 -5.86 6.66
CA ILE A 99 0.08 -6.63 6.62
C ILE A 99 -0.43 -6.88 8.04
N SER A 100 0.45 -7.33 8.95
CA SER A 100 0.10 -7.61 10.34
C SER A 100 -0.40 -6.36 11.06
N SER A 101 0.19 -5.19 10.78
CA SER A 101 -0.24 -3.91 11.36
C SER A 101 -1.67 -3.50 10.97
N ARG A 102 -2.16 -3.97 9.82
CA ARG A 102 -3.49 -3.67 9.28
C ARG A 102 -4.46 -4.83 9.40
N TRP A 103 -4.01 -5.97 9.89
CA TRP A 103 -4.84 -7.14 10.08
C TRP A 103 -5.36 -7.14 11.52
N ALA A 104 -6.67 -6.86 11.67
CA ALA A 104 -7.34 -6.89 12.96
C ALA A 104 -8.40 -8.02 12.97
N PRO A 105 -8.36 -8.93 13.96
CA PRO A 105 -9.46 -9.85 14.22
C PRO A 105 -10.79 -9.10 14.38
N GLU A 106 -11.92 -9.68 13.95
CA GLU A 106 -13.24 -9.03 13.94
C GLU A 106 -13.66 -8.37 15.27
N LYS A 107 -13.18 -8.89 16.41
CA LYS A 107 -13.47 -8.35 17.75
C LYS A 107 -12.75 -7.03 18.05
N GLU A 108 -11.62 -6.77 17.39
CA GLU A 108 -10.78 -5.58 17.60
C GLU A 108 -11.10 -4.47 16.57
N GLN A 109 -11.73 -4.83 15.44
CA GLN A 109 -12.18 -3.89 14.41
C GLN A 109 -13.19 -2.85 14.93
N GLN A 110 -13.95 -3.17 15.99
CA GLN A 110 -14.88 -2.23 16.62
C GLN A 110 -14.19 -1.17 17.48
N ILE A 111 -12.91 -1.36 17.83
CA ILE A 111 -12.16 -0.51 18.75
C ILE A 111 -11.23 0.44 17.98
N SER A 112 -10.65 0.01 16.86
CA SER A 112 -9.78 0.83 16.01
C SER A 112 -10.58 1.55 14.92
N LEU A 113 -11.14 2.72 15.22
CA LEU A 113 -11.94 3.50 14.26
C LEU A 113 -11.10 4.21 13.17
N GLU A 114 -9.77 4.25 13.31
CA GLU A 114 -8.91 5.09 12.45
C GLU A 114 -8.39 4.37 11.20
N VAL A 115 -8.18 3.05 11.22
CA VAL A 115 -7.62 2.30 10.08
C VAL A 115 -8.46 1.05 9.82
N ALA A 116 -8.93 0.91 8.60
CA ALA A 116 -9.66 -0.24 8.11
C ALA A 116 -8.77 -1.49 8.05
N CYS A 117 -9.36 -2.63 8.38
CA CYS A 117 -8.71 -3.92 8.27
C CYS A 117 -8.52 -4.31 6.79
N LEU A 118 -7.33 -4.81 6.46
CA LEU A 118 -7.10 -5.53 5.21
C LEU A 118 -7.90 -6.84 5.23
N ARG A 119 -8.58 -7.12 4.13
CA ARG A 119 -9.44 -8.30 3.93
C ARG A 119 -8.91 -9.23 2.85
N SER A 120 -8.16 -8.69 1.90
CA SER A 120 -7.54 -9.43 0.82
C SER A 120 -6.14 -8.89 0.53
N VAL A 121 -5.18 -9.80 0.40
CA VAL A 121 -3.79 -9.47 0.12
C VAL A 121 -3.27 -10.44 -0.94
N GLU A 122 -2.78 -9.90 -2.05
CA GLU A 122 -2.18 -10.67 -3.14
C GLU A 122 -0.75 -10.18 -3.34
N LEU A 123 0.20 -11.12 -3.36
CA LEU A 123 1.60 -10.86 -3.66
C LEU A 123 2.07 -11.79 -4.77
N HIS A 124 2.48 -11.20 -5.89
CA HIS A 124 3.07 -11.90 -7.02
C HIS A 124 4.54 -11.52 -7.11
N LEU A 125 5.43 -12.47 -6.84
CA LEU A 125 6.87 -12.29 -6.97
C LEU A 125 7.34 -12.89 -8.31
N SER A 126 8.25 -12.19 -8.98
CA SER A 126 8.84 -12.67 -10.23
C SER A 126 9.88 -13.78 -10.03
N LYS A 127 10.35 -13.99 -8.78
CA LYS A 127 11.23 -15.10 -8.39
C LYS A 127 10.41 -16.26 -7.82
N LYS A 128 10.93 -17.49 -7.96
CA LYS A 128 10.45 -18.65 -7.18
C LYS A 128 10.65 -18.35 -5.70
N VAL A 129 9.58 -18.43 -4.91
CA VAL A 129 9.69 -18.46 -3.45
C VAL A 129 10.19 -19.85 -3.09
N ASP A 130 11.43 -19.93 -2.56
CA ASP A 130 11.92 -21.18 -2.01
C ASP A 130 11.02 -21.58 -0.84
N LYS A 131 10.42 -22.77 -0.93
CA LYS A 131 9.62 -23.33 0.16
C LYS A 131 10.54 -23.69 1.31
N ALA A 132 10.77 -22.76 2.24
CA ALA A 132 11.23 -23.13 3.57
C ALA A 132 9.99 -23.54 4.38
N LEU A 133 9.83 -24.85 4.58
CA LEU A 133 8.98 -25.45 5.61
C LEU A 133 9.84 -25.68 6.85
#